data_AF-A0AAV0XE00-F1
#
_entry.id   AF-A0AAV0XE00-F1
#
_cell.length_a   1.000
_cell.length_b   1.000
_cell.length_c   1.000
_cell.angle_alpha   90.00
_cell.angle_beta   90.00
_cell.angle_gamma   90.00
#
_symmetry.space_group_name_H-M   'P 1'
#
loop_
_entity.id
_entity.type
_entity.pdbx_description
1 polymer ?
#
loop_
_entity_poly.entity_id
_entity_poly.type
_entity_poly.pdbx_seq_one_letter_code
_entity_poly.pdbx_strand_id
1 'polypeptide(L)'
;MANFQEMAMFFAINNVEEHANYVHNERQTRNREYITDPFTLSDRLFIKNFRLTKDAVRYLIDLLRPHIISNTSSSAIDLNTKIFSTLNFLATGL
;
A
#
# COMPACT_ATOMS: atom_id res chain seq x y z
N MET A 1 -0.30 23.57 33.92
CA MET A 1 -0.40 22.18 33.43
C MET A 1 -0.93 22.14 31.98
N ALA A 2 -0.37 22.92 31.05
CA ALA A 2 -0.86 23.00 29.65
C ALA A 2 -0.19 22.01 28.69
N ASN A 3 1.03 21.56 28.99
CA ASN A 3 1.89 20.82 28.08
C ASN A 3 1.39 19.38 27.77
N PHE A 4 0.88 18.66 28.77
CA PHE A 4 0.43 17.27 28.56
C PHE A 4 -0.87 17.19 27.73
N GLN A 5 -1.78 18.13 27.94
CA GLN A 5 -3.04 18.21 27.18
C GLN A 5 -2.80 18.66 25.73
N GLU A 6 -1.89 19.62 25.50
CA GLU A 6 -1.50 20.02 24.14
C GLU A 6 -0.81 18.86 23.39
N MET A 7 0.10 18.14 24.04
CA MET A 7 0.75 16.97 23.44
C MET A 7 -0.27 15.86 23.15
N ALA A 8 -1.17 15.56 24.07
CA ALA A 8 -2.23 14.58 23.85
C ALA A 8 -3.17 14.98 22.71
N MET A 9 -3.48 16.28 22.58
CA MET A 9 -4.29 16.80 21.49
C MET A 9 -3.56 16.68 20.14
N PHE A 10 -2.27 17.01 20.10
CA PHE A 10 -1.45 16.86 18.90
C PHE A 10 -1.34 15.40 18.46
N PHE A 11 -1.13 14.48 19.40
CA PHE A 11 -1.15 13.04 19.12
C PHE A 11 -2.51 12.55 18.63
N ALA A 12 -3.60 13.02 19.23
CA ALA A 12 -4.95 12.66 18.81
C ALA A 12 -5.25 13.15 17.38
N ILE A 13 -4.85 14.38 17.04
CA ILE A 13 -5.03 14.94 15.69
C ILE A 13 -4.23 14.13 14.66
N ASN A 14 -2.95 13.86 14.93
CA ASN A 14 -2.12 13.04 14.04
C ASN A 14 -2.68 11.61 13.88
N ASN A 15 -3.17 10.99 14.96
CA ASN A 15 -3.82 9.68 14.88
C ASN A 15 -5.09 9.74 14.04
N VAL A 16 -5.95 10.74 14.21
CA VAL A 16 -7.18 10.88 13.42
C VAL A 16 -6.87 11.11 11.94
N GLU A 17 -5.85 11.89 11.60
CA GLU A 17 -5.38 12.06 10.22
C GLU A 17 -4.76 10.77 9.64
N GLU A 18 -3.98 10.03 10.42
CA GLU A 18 -3.46 8.73 10.01
C GLU A 18 -4.58 7.69 9.83
N HIS A 19 -5.57 7.67 10.72
CA HIS A 19 -6.74 6.80 10.62
C HIS A 19 -7.65 7.17 9.44
N ALA A 20 -7.86 8.46 9.15
CA ALA A 20 -8.62 8.90 7.98
C ALA A 20 -7.95 8.44 6.67
N ASN A 21 -6.63 8.54 6.60
CA ASN A 21 -5.84 7.98 5.50
C ASN A 21 -5.91 6.44 5.45
N TYR A 22 -5.86 5.75 6.59
CA TYR A 22 -6.00 4.29 6.65
C TYR A 22 -7.39 3.80 6.21
N VAL A 23 -8.47 4.44 6.65
CA VAL A 23 -9.86 4.06 6.29
C VAL A 23 -10.14 4.29 4.79
N HIS A 24 -9.51 5.31 4.18
CA HIS A 24 -9.54 5.46 2.72
C HIS A 24 -8.83 4.29 2.01
N ASN A 25 -7.69 3.84 2.54
CA ASN A 25 -6.93 2.73 1.95
C ASN A 25 -7.62 1.36 2.14
N GLU A 26 -8.25 1.09 3.29
CA GLU A 26 -8.94 -0.19 3.53
C GLU A 26 -10.19 -0.38 2.65
N ARG A 27 -10.90 0.72 2.33
CA ARG A 27 -12.09 0.66 1.45
C ARG A 27 -11.77 0.69 -0.05
N GLN A 28 -10.59 1.18 -0.44
CA GLN A 28 -10.16 1.16 -1.85
C GLN A 28 -9.94 -0.27 -2.38
N THR A 29 -9.72 -1.25 -1.50
CA THR A 29 -9.53 -2.66 -1.91
C THR A 29 -10.77 -3.34 -2.50
N ARG A 30 -11.97 -2.76 -2.36
CA ARG A 30 -13.22 -3.35 -2.87
C ARG A 30 -13.79 -2.70 -4.12
N ASN A 31 -13.41 -1.46 -4.44
CA ASN A 31 -13.87 -0.79 -5.66
C ASN A 31 -12.78 -0.82 -6.72
N ARG A 32 -12.93 -1.75 -7.68
CA ARG A 32 -12.04 -1.89 -8.85
C ARG A 32 -11.92 -0.58 -9.66
N GLU A 33 -12.93 0.28 -9.58
CA GLU A 33 -12.99 1.61 -10.21
C GLU A 33 -11.99 2.63 -9.64
N TYR A 34 -11.40 2.36 -8.47
CA TYR A 34 -10.42 3.25 -7.82
C TYR A 34 -9.06 2.58 -7.60
N ILE A 35 -8.73 1.52 -8.36
CA ILE A 35 -7.36 0.98 -8.38
C ILE A 35 -6.48 2.00 -9.10
N THR A 36 -5.93 2.92 -8.33
CA THR A 36 -4.91 3.85 -8.79
C THR A 36 -3.58 3.10 -8.87
N ASP A 37 -2.80 3.40 -9.91
CA ASP A 37 -1.46 2.83 -10.07
C ASP A 37 -0.63 3.13 -8.79
N PRO A 38 -0.15 2.10 -8.05
CA PRO A 38 0.59 2.30 -6.80
C PRO A 38 1.82 3.20 -6.97
N PHE A 39 2.41 3.28 -8.17
CA PHE A 39 3.55 4.16 -8.43
C PHE A 39 3.21 5.66 -8.39
N THR A 40 1.93 6.02 -8.41
CA THR A 40 1.45 7.40 -8.25
C THR A 40 1.51 7.91 -6.81
N LEU A 41 1.63 7.01 -5.82
CA LEU A 41 1.80 7.37 -4.42
C LEU A 41 3.11 8.16 -4.20
N SER A 42 3.13 9.02 -3.18
CA SER A 42 4.40 9.62 -2.73
C SER A 42 5.35 8.54 -2.21
N ASP A 43 6.67 8.75 -2.32
CA ASP A 43 7.65 7.73 -1.93
C ASP A 43 7.51 7.33 -0.45
N ARG A 44 7.17 8.29 0.43
CA ARG A 44 6.89 8.02 1.85
C ARG A 44 5.71 7.06 2.02
N LEU A 45 4.60 7.29 1.31
CA LEU A 45 3.42 6.42 1.39
C LEU A 45 3.69 5.06 0.74
N PHE A 46 4.39 5.04 -0.38
CA PHE A 46 4.78 3.83 -1.08
C PHE A 46 5.62 2.91 -0.17
N ILE A 47 6.64 3.45 0.49
CA ILE A 47 7.48 2.70 1.43
C ILE A 47 6.69 2.28 2.68
N LYS A 48 5.76 3.12 3.18
CA LYS A 48 4.88 2.76 4.30
C LYS A 48 4.04 1.51 3.98
N ASN A 49 3.48 1.44 2.77
CA ASN A 49 2.56 0.37 2.35
C ASN A 49 3.28 -0.88 1.83
N PHE A 50 4.44 -0.76 1.20
CA PHE A 50 5.10 -1.88 0.52
C PHE A 50 6.48 -2.25 1.10
N ARG A 51 7.00 -1.46 2.05
CA ARG A 51 8.35 -1.59 2.67
C ARG A 51 9.54 -1.56 1.71
N LEU A 52 9.28 -1.35 0.42
CA LEU A 52 10.26 -1.25 -0.65
C LEU A 52 10.16 0.11 -1.34
N THR A 53 11.26 0.55 -1.96
CA THR A 53 11.25 1.71 -2.86
C THR A 53 10.61 1.33 -4.19
N LYS A 54 10.16 2.33 -4.96
CA LYS A 54 9.56 2.11 -6.28
C LYS A 54 10.51 1.37 -7.23
N ASP A 55 11.80 1.71 -7.19
CA ASP A 55 12.80 1.08 -8.05
C ASP A 55 13.07 -0.38 -7.65
N ALA A 56 13.08 -0.67 -6.35
CA ALA A 56 13.18 -2.04 -5.86
C ALA A 56 11.98 -2.89 -6.29
N VAL A 57 10.77 -2.31 -6.28
CA VAL A 57 9.56 -3.01 -6.78
C VAL A 57 9.61 -3.23 -8.29
N ARG A 58 10.07 -2.25 -9.08
CA ARG A 58 10.26 -2.44 -10.54
C ARG A 58 11.24 -3.56 -10.82
N TYR A 59 12.38 -3.56 -10.15
CA TYR A 59 13.35 -4.65 -10.25
C TYR A 59 12.75 -6.01 -9.87
N LEU A 60 11.95 -6.06 -8.80
CA LEU A 60 11.27 -7.28 -8.37
C LEU A 60 10.27 -7.77 -9.41
N ILE A 61 9.49 -6.88 -10.03
CA ILE A 61 8.56 -7.22 -11.11
C ILE A 61 9.32 -7.84 -12.28
N ASP A 62 10.40 -7.21 -12.73
CA ASP A 62 11.20 -7.71 -13.86
C ASP A 62 11.87 -9.05 -13.53
N LEU A 63 12.36 -9.22 -12.30
CA LEU A 63 12.95 -10.47 -11.82
C LEU A 63 11.92 -11.60 -11.76
N LEU A 64 10.68 -11.34 -11.34
CA LEU A 64 9.65 -12.37 -11.21
C LEU A 64 8.91 -12.66 -12.52
N ARG A 65 8.90 -11.71 -13.46
CA ARG A 65 8.20 -11.83 -14.75
C ARG A 65 8.45 -13.13 -15.52
N PRO A 66 9.70 -13.64 -15.66
CA PRO A 66 9.93 -14.91 -16.36
C PRO A 66 9.48 -16.15 -15.57
N HIS A 67 9.27 -16.03 -14.26
CA HIS A 67 8.96 -17.15 -13.36
C HIS A 67 7.47 -17.27 -13.03
N ILE A 68 6.72 -16.19 -13.14
CA ILE A 68 5.28 -16.17 -12.87
C ILE A 68 4.55 -16.18 -14.21
N ILE A 69 4.10 -17.38 -14.62
CA ILE A 69 3.31 -17.57 -15.83
C ILE A 69 1.99 -16.81 -15.68
N SER A 70 1.71 -15.91 -16.61
CA SER A 70 0.39 -15.28 -16.72
C SER A 70 -0.62 -16.34 -17.15
N ASN A 71 -1.50 -16.75 -16.23
CA ASN A 71 -2.61 -17.65 -16.58
C ASN A 71 -3.49 -17.00 -17.65
N THR A 72 -3.85 -17.76 -18.67
CA THR A 72 -4.65 -17.32 -19.83
C THR A 72 -6.15 -17.21 -19.54
N SER A 73 -6.60 -17.63 -18.35
CA SER A 73 -7.99 -17.48 -17.92
C SER A 73 -8.34 -16.01 -17.69
N SER A 74 -9.52 -15.56 -18.12
CA SER A 74 -9.99 -14.18 -17.91
C SER A 74 -10.11 -13.78 -16.42
N SER A 75 -10.15 -14.76 -15.52
CA SER A 75 -10.16 -14.58 -14.06
C SER A 75 -8.76 -14.56 -13.43
N ALA A 76 -7.69 -14.67 -14.22
CA ALA A 76 -6.33 -14.65 -13.69
C ALA A 76 -5.99 -13.27 -13.11
N ILE A 77 -5.49 -13.27 -11.88
CA ILE A 77 -4.92 -12.08 -11.24
C ILE A 77 -3.61 -11.76 -11.96
N ASP A 78 -3.43 -10.50 -12.37
CA ASP A 78 -2.23 -10.05 -13.05
C ASP A 78 -1.00 -10.06 -12.10
N LEU A 79 0.19 -10.09 -12.71
CA LEU A 79 1.46 -10.15 -11.99
C LEU A 79 1.63 -8.99 -11.00
N ASN A 80 1.28 -7.77 -11.40
CA ASN A 80 1.48 -6.60 -10.56
C ASN A 80 0.56 -6.65 -9.35
N THR A 81 -0.72 -7.00 -9.53
CA THR A 81 -1.65 -7.19 -8.42
C THR A 81 -1.17 -8.26 -7.46
N LYS A 82 -0.65 -9.41 -7.95
CA LYS A 82 -0.05 -10.44 -7.09
C LYS A 82 1.09 -9.87 -6.25
N ILE A 83 2.01 -9.13 -6.88
CA ILE A 83 3.18 -8.55 -6.20
C ILE A 83 2.73 -7.51 -5.17
N PHE A 84 1.90 -6.53 -5.55
CA PHE A 84 1.46 -5.47 -4.65
C PHE A 84 0.61 -5.98 -3.48
N SER A 85 -0.29 -6.94 -3.71
CA SER A 85 -1.05 -7.57 -2.63
C SER A 85 -0.13 -8.33 -1.67
N THR A 86 0.87 -9.04 -2.19
CA THR A 86 1.84 -9.78 -1.36
C THR A 86 2.71 -8.83 -0.54
N LEU A 87 3.25 -7.78 -1.15
CA LEU A 87 4.06 -6.78 -0.47
C LEU A 87 3.26 -6.05 0.61
N ASN A 88 2.02 -5.68 0.31
CA ASN A 88 1.13 -5.04 1.29
C ASN A 88 0.83 -5.97 2.47
N PHE A 89 0.54 -7.25 2.21
CA PHE A 89 0.37 -8.27 3.26
C PHE A 89 1.61 -8.41 4.14
N LEU A 90 2.80 -8.52 3.54
CA LEU A 90 4.07 -8.62 4.28
C LEU A 90 4.38 -7.33 5.06
N ALA A 91 3.95 -6.17 4.57
CA ALA A 91 4.17 -4.89 5.21
C ALA A 91 3.30 -4.64 6.44
N THR A 92 2.09 -5.20 6.47
CA THR A 92 1.07 -4.98 7.50
C THR A 92 0.89 -6.17 8.45
N GLY A 93 1.29 -7.38 8.06
CA GLY A 93 1.30 -8.57 8.92
C GLY A 93 -0.08 -9.13 9.28
N LEU A 94 -1.11 -8.83 8.47
CA LEU A 94 -2.50 -9.28 8.66
C LEU A 94 -2.77 -10.64 8.02
#